data_AF-A0AAD1W049-F1
#
_entry.id   AF-A0AAD1W049-F1
#
_cell.length_a   1.000
_cell.length_b   1.000
_cell.length_c   1.000
_cell.angle_alpha   90.00
_cell.angle_beta   90.00
_cell.angle_gamma   90.00
#
_symmetry.space_group_name_H-M   'P 1'
#
loop_
_entity.id
_entity.type
_entity.pdbx_description
1 polymer ?
#
loop_
_entity_poly.entity_id
_entity_poly.type
_entity_poly.pdbx_seq_one_letter_code
_entity_poly.pdbx_strand_id
1 'polypeptide(L)'
;MTTNEIESLETPIRREDNLTAAERRALTELSHEPNLVIKASDKGGNIILLDKNNYIEMCMEHLQYKQHYSHLPKDPTTEYLIELKSILEAAELDGIISKDEYKFIILNMTPTIATFYCLPKIHKNPVKPPGRPIAMAPSLKEAANSWRNYYTPWSLN
;
A
#
# COMPACT_ATOMS: atom_id res chain seq x y z
N MET A 1 17.82 -37.30 27.21
CA MET A 1 18.05 -36.88 25.82
C MET A 1 19.15 -35.84 25.81
N THR A 2 20.30 -36.14 25.22
CA THR A 2 21.43 -35.21 25.14
C THR A 2 21.22 -34.23 23.98
N THR A 3 21.87 -33.07 24.02
CA THR A 3 21.83 -32.04 22.96
C THR A 3 22.14 -32.60 21.56
N ASN A 4 22.96 -33.64 21.49
CA ASN A 4 23.36 -34.30 20.24
C ASN A 4 22.22 -35.12 19.58
N GLU A 5 21.19 -35.52 20.33
CA GLU A 5 20.01 -36.22 19.79
C GLU A 5 18.98 -35.25 19.18
N ILE A 6 19.03 -33.97 19.55
CA ILE A 6 18.16 -32.92 18.99
C ILE A 6 18.73 -32.42 17.65
N GLU A 7 20.06 -32.26 17.57
CA GLU A 7 20.76 -31.79 16.38
C GLU A 7 20.68 -32.81 15.21
N SER A 8 20.54 -34.11 15.51
CA SER A 8 20.36 -35.16 14.49
C SER A 8 18.93 -35.26 13.94
N LEU A 9 17.96 -34.53 14.53
CA LEU A 9 16.58 -34.45 14.05
C LEU A 9 16.33 -33.24 13.14
N GLU A 10 17.28 -32.32 13.02
CA GLU A 10 17.20 -31.20 12.09
C GLU A 10 17.57 -31.65 10.67
N THR A 11 16.69 -32.46 10.06
CA THR A 11 16.72 -32.57 8.60
C THR A 11 16.44 -31.18 8.02
N PRO A 12 17.30 -30.62 7.15
CA PRO A 12 16.99 -29.35 6.51
C PRO A 12 15.69 -29.55 5.75
N ILE A 13 14.64 -28.84 6.17
CA ILE A 13 13.34 -28.89 5.49
C ILE A 13 13.58 -28.41 4.06
N ARG A 14 13.74 -29.36 3.14
CA ARG A 14 13.88 -29.09 1.73
C ARG A 14 12.51 -28.58 1.30
N ARG A 15 12.37 -27.26 1.24
CA ARG A 15 11.15 -26.61 0.75
C ARG A 15 11.06 -26.92 -0.73
N GLU A 16 10.39 -28.01 -1.07
CA GLU A 16 10.01 -28.28 -2.45
C GLU A 16 9.03 -27.19 -2.89
N ASP A 17 9.17 -26.77 -4.15
CA ASP A 17 8.24 -25.83 -4.76
C ASP A 17 6.83 -26.45 -4.72
N ASN A 18 5.88 -25.76 -4.11
CA ASN A 18 4.51 -26.24 -3.97
C ASN A 18 3.65 -25.92 -5.21
N LEU A 19 4.26 -25.34 -6.25
CA LEU A 19 3.61 -24.99 -7.51
C LEU A 19 4.23 -25.78 -8.66
N THR A 20 3.37 -26.36 -9.48
CA THR A 20 3.76 -26.91 -10.78
C THR A 20 4.16 -25.78 -11.73
N ALA A 21 4.91 -26.12 -12.79
CA ALA A 21 5.27 -25.16 -13.82
C ALA A 21 4.04 -24.53 -14.51
N ALA A 22 2.94 -25.29 -14.63
CA ALA A 22 1.69 -24.80 -15.19
C ALA A 22 1.00 -23.79 -14.26
N GLU A 23 0.92 -24.06 -12.96
CA GLU A 23 0.34 -23.13 -11.98
C GLU A 23 1.16 -21.84 -11.85
N ARG A 24 2.49 -21.95 -11.86
CA ARG A 24 3.37 -20.77 -11.86
C ARG A 24 3.15 -19.90 -13.09
N ARG A 25 2.97 -20.52 -14.26
CA ARG A 25 2.62 -19.80 -15.50
C ARG A 25 1.24 -19.15 -15.39
N ALA A 26 0.24 -19.87 -14.91
CA ALA A 26 -1.11 -19.33 -14.73
C ALA A 26 -1.15 -18.14 -13.76
N LEU A 27 -0.41 -18.20 -12.63
CA LEU A 27 -0.27 -17.08 -11.71
C LEU A 27 0.42 -15.87 -12.34
N THR A 28 1.43 -16.13 -13.19
CA THR A 28 2.12 -15.09 -13.93
C THR A 28 1.19 -14.45 -14.96
N GLU A 29 0.44 -15.24 -15.72
CA GLU A 29 -0.55 -14.72 -16.68
C GLU A 29 -1.63 -13.90 -15.95
N LEU A 30 -2.15 -14.42 -14.84
CA LEU A 30 -3.15 -13.74 -14.02
C LEU A 30 -2.64 -12.41 -13.45
N SER A 31 -1.37 -12.32 -13.05
CA SER A 31 -0.79 -11.07 -12.54
C SER A 31 -0.65 -9.99 -13.60
N HIS A 32 -0.67 -10.37 -14.89
CA HIS A 32 -0.57 -9.44 -16.02
C HIS A 32 -1.92 -9.18 -16.71
N GLU A 33 -3.03 -9.73 -16.22
CA GLU A 33 -4.36 -9.50 -16.79
C GLU A 33 -4.85 -8.07 -16.47
N PRO A 34 -4.95 -7.17 -17.47
CA PRO A 34 -5.21 -5.75 -17.22
C PRO A 34 -6.64 -5.44 -16.76
N ASN A 35 -7.58 -6.36 -16.97
CA ASN A 35 -8.98 -6.19 -16.58
C ASN A 35 -9.30 -6.75 -15.19
N LEU A 36 -8.32 -7.29 -14.49
CA LEU A 36 -8.51 -7.94 -13.21
C LEU A 36 -7.81 -7.18 -12.08
N VAL A 37 -8.50 -7.05 -10.96
CA VAL A 37 -7.99 -6.43 -9.73
C VAL A 37 -7.92 -7.51 -8.65
N ILE A 38 -6.71 -7.72 -8.13
CA ILE A 38 -6.46 -8.66 -7.02
C ILE A 38 -6.35 -7.85 -5.72
N LYS A 39 -7.23 -8.14 -4.75
CA LYS A 39 -7.23 -7.48 -3.44
C LYS A 39 -7.44 -8.47 -2.31
N ALA A 40 -6.89 -8.13 -1.14
CA ALA A 40 -7.26 -8.80 0.10
C ALA A 40 -8.72 -8.48 0.44
N SER A 41 -9.44 -9.47 0.98
CA SER A 41 -10.76 -9.27 1.54
C SER A 41 -10.70 -8.48 2.85
N ASP A 42 -11.80 -7.80 3.17
CA ASP A 42 -11.96 -7.06 4.43
C ASP A 42 -11.85 -7.94 5.68
N LYS A 43 -12.23 -9.22 5.58
CA LYS A 43 -12.25 -10.20 6.67
C LYS A 43 -11.96 -11.59 6.15
N GLY A 44 -11.26 -12.39 6.96
CA GLY A 44 -11.03 -13.81 6.71
C GLY A 44 -9.80 -14.14 5.88
N GLY A 45 -8.96 -13.16 5.55
CA GLY A 45 -7.67 -13.40 4.87
C GLY A 45 -7.77 -13.89 3.42
N ASN A 46 -8.97 -13.88 2.83
CA ASN A 46 -9.19 -14.35 1.46
C ASN A 46 -8.59 -13.38 0.44
N ILE A 47 -8.14 -13.91 -0.69
CA ILE A 47 -7.73 -13.17 -1.89
C ILE A 47 -8.94 -13.11 -2.83
N ILE A 48 -9.27 -11.90 -3.28
CA ILE A 48 -10.43 -11.64 -4.14
C ILE A 48 -9.95 -11.16 -5.50
N LEU A 49 -10.49 -11.79 -6.54
CA LEU A 49 -10.34 -11.38 -7.93
C LEU A 49 -11.60 -10.62 -8.33
N LEU A 50 -11.44 -9.41 -8.86
CA LEU A 50 -12.54 -8.55 -9.27
C LEU A 50 -12.31 -8.07 -10.70
N ASP A 51 -13.40 -7.93 -11.46
CA ASP A 51 -13.38 -7.11 -12.66
C ASP A 51 -12.99 -5.67 -12.29
N LYS A 52 -12.10 -5.07 -13.09
CA LYS A 52 -11.54 -3.75 -12.85
C LYS A 52 -12.59 -2.65 -12.84
N ASN A 53 -13.59 -2.71 -13.72
CA ASN A 53 -14.64 -1.70 -13.78
C ASN A 53 -15.54 -1.79 -12.54
N ASN A 54 -15.90 -3.00 -12.12
CA ASN A 54 -16.65 -3.22 -10.89
C ASN A 54 -15.89 -2.70 -9.66
N TYR A 55 -14.56 -2.88 -9.63
CA TYR A 55 -13.72 -2.35 -8.55
C TYR A 55 -13.69 -0.82 -8.54
N ILE A 56 -13.57 -0.20 -9.72
CA ILE A 56 -13.59 1.26 -9.86
C ILE A 56 -14.95 1.81 -9.41
N GLU A 57 -16.06 1.20 -9.85
CA GLU A 57 -17.42 1.60 -9.44
C GLU A 57 -17.56 1.55 -7.92
N MET A 58 -17.14 0.45 -7.29
CA MET A 58 -17.14 0.31 -5.82
C MET A 58 -16.35 1.43 -5.12
N CYS A 59 -15.22 1.87 -5.68
CA CYS A 59 -14.45 3.00 -5.15
C CYS A 59 -15.19 4.33 -5.36
N MET A 60 -15.78 4.52 -6.54
CA MET A 60 -16.50 5.75 -6.88
C MET A 60 -17.80 5.93 -6.09
N GLU A 61 -18.48 4.84 -5.71
CA GLU A 61 -19.63 4.87 -4.79
C GLU A 61 -19.30 5.62 -3.48
N HIS A 62 -18.06 5.49 -2.98
CA HIS A 62 -17.58 6.27 -1.82
C HIS A 62 -17.23 7.70 -2.22
N LEU A 63 -16.40 7.89 -3.24
CA LEU A 63 -15.84 9.21 -3.59
C LEU A 63 -16.88 10.20 -4.13
N GLN A 64 -17.98 9.72 -4.71
CA GLN A 64 -19.07 10.57 -5.19
C GLN A 64 -20.00 11.03 -4.07
N TYR A 65 -19.87 10.50 -2.87
CA TYR A 65 -20.71 10.86 -1.74
C TYR A 65 -20.34 12.25 -1.19
N LYS A 66 -21.03 13.27 -1.70
CA LYS A 66 -20.74 14.70 -1.48
C LYS A 66 -20.81 15.16 -0.01
N GLN A 67 -21.41 14.38 0.88
CA GLN A 67 -21.42 14.69 2.31
C GLN A 67 -20.05 14.43 2.96
N HIS A 68 -19.20 13.59 2.36
CA HIS A 68 -17.90 13.20 2.91
C HIS A 68 -16.72 13.65 2.06
N TYR A 69 -16.90 13.71 0.73
CA TYR A 69 -15.84 14.04 -0.21
C TYR A 69 -16.22 15.23 -1.08
N SER A 70 -15.21 16.03 -1.42
CA SER A 70 -15.34 17.13 -2.38
C SER A 70 -14.17 17.09 -3.35
N HIS A 71 -14.42 17.54 -4.58
CA HIS A 71 -13.36 17.64 -5.58
C HIS A 71 -12.42 18.78 -5.24
N LEU A 72 -11.11 18.50 -5.28
CA LEU A 72 -10.09 19.52 -5.26
C LEU A 72 -9.91 20.08 -6.68
N PRO A 73 -9.90 21.42 -6.86
CA PRO A 73 -9.77 22.05 -8.17
C PRO A 73 -8.37 21.90 -8.77
N LYS A 74 -7.35 21.68 -7.92
CA LYS A 74 -5.96 21.45 -8.29
C LYS A 74 -5.29 20.58 -7.23
N ASP A 75 -4.15 19.99 -7.58
CA ASP A 75 -3.28 19.31 -6.64
C ASP A 75 -2.58 20.34 -5.71
N PRO A 76 -2.87 20.34 -4.39
CA PRO A 76 -2.28 21.30 -3.45
C PRO A 76 -0.90 20.87 -2.94
N THR A 77 -0.36 19.73 -3.40
CA THR A 77 0.86 19.13 -2.84
C THR A 77 2.04 20.09 -2.79
N THR A 78 2.32 20.81 -3.87
CA THR A 78 3.43 21.79 -3.91
C THR A 78 3.21 22.96 -2.95
N GLU A 79 1.97 23.41 -2.79
CA GLU A 79 1.62 24.53 -1.91
C GLU A 79 1.87 24.15 -0.44
N TYR A 80 1.40 22.97 -0.05
CA TYR A 80 1.65 22.43 1.29
C TYR A 80 3.13 22.18 1.58
N LEU A 81 3.92 21.79 0.58
CA LEU A 81 5.37 21.65 0.76
C LEU A 81 6.07 22.98 1.01
N ILE A 82 5.67 24.03 0.31
CA ILE A 82 6.22 25.38 0.52
C ILE A 82 5.87 25.85 1.92
N GLU A 83 4.61 25.73 2.31
CA GLU A 83 4.13 26.08 3.65
C GLU A 83 4.87 25.30 4.75
N LEU A 84 5.01 23.99 4.58
CA LEU A 84 5.73 23.13 5.53
C LEU A 84 7.21 23.53 5.65
N LYS A 85 7.88 23.86 4.54
CA LYS A 85 9.27 24.36 4.59
C LYS A 85 9.37 25.64 5.40
N SER A 86 8.47 26.60 5.17
CA SER A 86 8.45 27.85 5.94
C SER A 86 8.20 27.62 7.43
N ILE A 87 7.32 26.67 7.79
CA ILE A 87 7.10 26.28 9.20
C ILE A 87 8.36 25.66 9.80
N LEU A 88 9.05 24.78 9.07
CA LEU A 88 10.27 24.13 9.54
C LEU A 88 11.43 25.13 9.69
N GLU A 89 11.56 26.10 8.78
CA GLU A 89 12.54 27.19 8.87
C GLU A 89 12.29 28.06 10.11
N ALA A 90 11.04 28.43 10.37
CA ALA A 90 10.68 29.17 11.57
C ALA A 90 10.96 28.37 12.85
N ALA A 91 10.63 27.07 12.85
CA ALA A 91 10.90 26.19 13.99
C ALA A 91 12.40 26.02 14.28
N GLU A 92 13.26 26.04 13.27
CA GLU A 92 14.73 26.01 13.45
C GLU A 92 15.24 27.33 14.01
N LEU A 93 14.75 28.46 13.49
CA LEU A 93 15.11 29.80 13.97
C LEU A 93 14.72 30.02 15.43
N ASP A 94 13.54 29.54 15.82
CA ASP A 94 13.00 29.63 17.18
C ASP A 94 13.64 28.58 18.14
N GLY A 95 14.51 27.70 17.62
CA GLY A 95 15.18 26.66 18.40
C GLY A 95 14.27 25.52 18.86
N ILE A 96 13.09 25.36 18.25
CA ILE A 96 12.16 24.24 18.52
C ILE A 96 12.75 22.94 17.97
N ILE A 97 13.38 23.02 16.80
CA ILE A 97 14.15 21.91 16.20
C ILE A 97 15.60 22.36 15.98
N SER A 98 16.52 21.41 16.06
CA SER A 98 17.91 21.62 15.70
C SER A 98 18.09 21.70 14.19
N LYS A 99 19.20 22.32 13.77
CA LYS A 99 19.61 22.37 12.37
C LYS A 99 19.75 20.99 11.71
N ASP A 100 20.15 19.98 12.48
CA ASP A 100 20.29 18.61 11.98
C ASP A 100 18.93 17.93 11.83
N GLU A 101 17.98 18.16 12.74
CA GLU A 101 16.59 17.72 12.59
C GLU A 101 15.92 18.37 11.38
N TYR A 102 16.11 19.69 11.20
CA TYR A 102 15.63 20.41 10.02
C TYR A 102 16.14 19.77 8.73
N LYS A 103 17.47 19.58 8.61
CA LYS A 103 18.09 18.93 7.44
C LYS A 103 17.57 17.51 7.25
N PHE A 104 17.45 16.74 8.32
CA PHE A 104 16.95 15.37 8.25
C PHE A 104 15.53 15.34 7.69
N ILE A 105 14.62 16.19 8.18
CA ILE A 105 13.25 16.26 7.71
C ILE A 105 13.22 16.65 6.22
N ILE A 106 13.93 17.71 5.84
CA ILE A 106 13.95 18.18 4.44
C ILE A 106 14.53 17.15 3.47
N LEU A 107 15.63 16.47 3.84
CA LEU A 107 16.27 15.46 2.99
C LEU A 107 15.44 14.19 2.82
N ASN A 108 14.57 13.87 3.78
CA ASN A 108 13.71 12.68 3.77
C ASN A 108 12.25 12.99 3.43
N MET A 109 11.95 14.24 3.04
CA MET A 109 10.61 14.67 2.70
C MET A 109 10.35 14.46 1.21
N THR A 110 9.65 13.39 0.90
CA THR A 110 9.11 13.16 -0.45
C THR A 110 7.60 13.33 -0.44
N PRO A 111 7.08 14.39 -1.12
CA PRO A 111 5.64 14.58 -1.23
C PRO A 111 5.01 13.40 -1.96
N THR A 112 4.03 12.78 -1.33
CA THR A 112 3.22 11.76 -1.99
C THR A 112 1.74 12.09 -1.77
N ILE A 113 0.92 11.83 -2.79
CA ILE A 113 -0.52 12.02 -2.69
C ILE A 113 -1.09 10.79 -1.97
N ALA A 114 -2.06 11.02 -1.07
CA ALA A 114 -2.74 9.92 -0.40
C ALA A 114 -3.40 9.00 -1.44
N THR A 115 -3.18 7.70 -1.30
CA THR A 115 -3.77 6.71 -2.21
C THR A 115 -5.09 6.21 -1.63
N PHE A 116 -6.16 6.31 -2.42
CA PHE A 116 -7.47 5.75 -2.08
C PHE A 116 -7.66 4.37 -2.71
N TYR A 117 -8.14 3.42 -1.93
CA TYR A 117 -8.55 2.11 -2.43
C TYR A 117 -9.60 1.48 -1.51
N CYS A 118 -10.30 0.47 -2.02
CA CYS A 118 -11.28 -0.28 -1.23
C CYS A 118 -10.85 -1.73 -0.98
N LEU A 119 -11.21 -2.25 0.20
CA LEU A 119 -11.19 -3.69 0.50
C LEU A 119 -12.61 -4.27 0.36
N PRO A 120 -12.84 -5.30 -0.46
CA PRO A 120 -14.17 -5.88 -0.66
C PRO A 120 -14.66 -6.61 0.59
N LYS A 121 -15.87 -6.26 1.05
CA LYS A 121 -16.56 -6.91 2.18
C LYS A 121 -17.38 -8.10 1.70
N ILE A 122 -16.73 -9.13 1.16
CA ILE A 122 -17.41 -10.33 0.60
C ILE A 122 -18.33 -11.06 1.60
N HIS A 123 -18.06 -10.92 2.90
CA HIS A 123 -18.90 -11.46 3.98
C HIS A 123 -20.26 -10.73 4.13
N LYS A 124 -20.47 -9.60 3.44
CA LYS A 124 -21.74 -8.87 3.40
C LYS A 124 -22.55 -9.23 2.16
N ASN A 125 -21.88 -9.31 1.01
CA ASN A 125 -22.47 -9.75 -0.24
C ASN A 125 -21.37 -10.38 -1.11
N PRO A 126 -21.47 -11.67 -1.48
CA PRO A 126 -20.44 -12.33 -2.27
C PRO A 126 -20.48 -11.96 -3.77
N VAL A 127 -21.60 -11.44 -4.28
CA VAL A 127 -21.79 -11.11 -5.70
C VAL A 127 -21.40 -9.65 -5.99
N LYS A 128 -21.94 -8.69 -5.23
CA LYS A 128 -21.56 -7.26 -5.30
C LYS A 128 -21.09 -6.81 -3.92
N PRO A 129 -19.84 -7.11 -3.52
CA PRO A 129 -19.35 -6.78 -2.20
C PRO A 129 -19.21 -5.27 -2.04
N PRO A 130 -19.74 -4.67 -0.96
CA PRO A 130 -19.47 -3.26 -0.68
C PRO A 130 -18.00 -3.06 -0.29
N GLY A 131 -17.43 -1.91 -0.66
CA GLY A 131 -16.05 -1.55 -0.32
C GLY A 131 -15.90 -1.04 1.12
N ARG A 132 -14.81 -1.41 1.81
CA ARG A 132 -14.27 -0.62 2.93
C ARG A 132 -13.29 0.41 2.35
N PRO A 133 -13.58 1.72 2.43
CA PRO A 133 -12.67 2.75 1.94
C PRO A 133 -11.42 2.82 2.83
N ILE A 134 -10.25 2.86 2.20
CA ILE A 134 -8.95 3.06 2.84
C ILE A 134 -8.27 4.25 2.16
N ALA A 135 -7.89 5.23 2.96
CA ALA A 135 -7.00 6.31 2.53
C ALA A 135 -5.62 6.05 3.13
N MET A 136 -4.67 5.67 2.30
CA MET A 136 -3.28 5.51 2.72
C MET A 136 -2.64 6.89 2.72
N ALA A 137 -2.36 7.40 3.93
CA ALA A 137 -1.63 8.65 4.07
C ALA A 137 -0.20 8.48 3.54
N PRO A 138 0.34 9.49 2.84
CA PRO A 138 1.75 9.55 2.55
C PRO A 138 2.50 9.53 3.87
N SER A 139 3.40 8.59 4.02
CA SER A 139 4.23 8.50 5.20
C SER A 139 5.59 9.11 4.90
N LEU A 140 6.18 9.83 5.86
CA LEU A 140 7.59 10.26 5.90
C LEU A 140 8.54 9.02 5.95
N LYS A 141 8.43 8.11 4.99
CA LYS A 141 8.94 6.72 5.05
C LYS A 141 10.08 6.40 4.09
N GLU A 142 10.79 7.38 3.55
CA GLU A 142 12.00 7.03 2.80
C GLU A 142 13.16 6.61 3.71
N ALA A 143 13.12 6.89 5.02
CA ALA A 143 14.17 6.48 5.95
C ALA A 143 14.02 5.07 6.57
N ALA A 144 12.87 4.38 6.44
CA ALA A 144 12.60 3.17 7.26
C ALA A 144 12.36 1.85 6.50
N ASN A 145 12.26 1.83 5.16
CA ASN A 145 11.85 0.63 4.42
C ASN A 145 12.88 0.06 3.42
N SER A 146 14.19 0.23 3.71
CA SER A 146 15.28 -0.50 3.05
C SER A 146 15.21 -2.04 3.21
N TRP A 147 14.13 -2.60 3.78
CA TRP A 147 13.92 -4.05 3.90
C TRP A 147 12.49 -4.47 3.56
N ARG A 148 12.11 -4.36 2.28
CA ARG A 148 11.36 -5.43 1.60
C ARG A 148 11.49 -5.28 0.09
N ASN A 149 12.22 -6.23 -0.49
CA ASN A 149 12.43 -6.41 -1.92
C ASN A 149 11.17 -6.19 -2.75
N TYR A 150 11.35 -5.48 -3.87
CA TYR A 150 10.64 -5.59 -5.16
C TYR A 150 9.13 -5.84 -5.10
N TYR A 151 8.33 -4.84 -5.49
CA TYR A 151 7.25 -4.92 -6.50
C TYR A 151 6.60 -3.53 -6.63
N THR A 152 6.95 -2.79 -7.69
CA THR A 152 6.02 -1.84 -8.33
C THR A 152 6.14 -2.05 -9.84
N PRO A 153 5.01 -2.27 -10.52
CA PRO A 153 4.64 -1.32 -11.55
C PRO A 153 3.14 -1.00 -11.45
N TRP A 154 2.83 0.13 -10.82
CA TRP A 154 1.55 0.80 -11.03
C TRP A 154 1.84 2.26 -11.38
N SER A 155 2.55 2.45 -12.48
CA SER A 155 2.39 3.64 -13.32
C SER A 155 1.46 3.22 -14.45
N LEU A 156 0.26 3.78 -14.47
CA LEU A 156 -0.63 3.72 -15.63
C LEU A 156 0.14 4.28 -16.84
N ASN A 157 0.52 3.40 -17.75
CA ASN A 157 0.65 3.59 -19.20
C ASN A 157 0.42 2.23 -19.86
#